data_AF-A0A852KL33-F1
#
_entry.id   AF-A0A852KL33-F1
#
_cell.length_a   1.000
_cell.length_b   1.000
_cell.length_c   1.000
_cell.angle_alpha   90.00
_cell.angle_beta   90.00
_cell.angle_gamma   90.00
#
_symmetry.space_group_name_H-M   'P 1'
#
loop_
_entity.id
_entity.type
_entity.pdbx_description
1 polymer ?
#
loop_
_entity_poly.entity_id
_entity_poly.type
_entity_poly.pdbx_seq_one_letter_code
_entity_poly.pdbx_strand_id
1 'polypeptide(L)' 'REHGPGMETLLRELSRPRPPPQLGPLLCNLSQLPEGRRELLDRSRCSVQRLLPFTQYKDSVAHRRGIVGALRNCCFEYGE' A
#
# COMPACT_ATOMS: atom_id res chain seq x y z
N ARG A 1 -1.50 -9.17 -19.08
CA ARG A 1 -0.21 -8.53 -18.70
C ARG A 1 0.06 -8.97 -17.28
N GLU A 2 1.09 -9.79 -17.08
CA GLU A 2 1.38 -10.37 -15.77
C GLU A 2 1.96 -9.29 -14.86
N HIS A 3 1.12 -8.81 -13.95
CA HIS A 3 1.51 -7.97 -12.83
C HIS A 3 2.58 -8.72 -12.02
N GLY A 4 3.81 -8.18 -11.96
CA GLY A 4 4.96 -8.87 -11.36
C GLY A 4 4.72 -9.28 -9.89
N PRO A 5 5.43 -10.31 -9.39
CA PRO A 5 5.21 -10.87 -8.04
C PRO A 5 5.53 -9.90 -6.90
N GLY A 6 6.15 -8.75 -7.21
CA GLY A 6 6.61 -7.77 -6.22
C GLY A 6 5.49 -7.24 -5.32
N MET A 7 4.39 -6.73 -5.89
CA MET A 7 3.31 -6.13 -5.08
C MET A 7 2.65 -7.18 -4.17
N GLU A 8 2.35 -8.36 -4.71
CA GLU A 8 1.74 -9.43 -3.91
C GLU A 8 2.66 -9.91 -2.79
N THR A 9 3.98 -9.97 -3.03
CA THR A 9 4.97 -10.25 -1.98
C THR A 9 4.91 -9.19 -0.88
N LEU A 10 4.89 -7.90 -1.23
CA LEU A 10 4.79 -6.82 -0.25
C LEU A 10 3.50 -6.90 0.57
N LEU A 11 2.36 -7.22 -0.05
CA LEU A 11 1.08 -7.36 0.64
C LEU A 11 1.04 -8.60 1.55
N ARG A 12 1.75 -9.68 1.20
CA ARG A 12 1.93 -10.84 2.08
C ARG A 12 2.77 -10.49 3.29
N GLU A 13 3.88 -9.79 3.10
CA GLU A 13 4.72 -9.30 4.20
C GLU A 13 3.96 -8.35 5.13
N LEU A 14 3.09 -7.51 4.56
CA LEU A 14 2.21 -6.63 5.31
C LEU A 14 1.26 -7.40 6.24
N SER A 15 0.83 -8.60 5.84
CA SER A 15 -0.13 -9.42 6.58
C SER A 15 0.49 -10.23 7.74
N ARG A 16 1.81 -10.14 7.95
CA ARG A 16 2.50 -10.79 9.08
C ARG A 16 2.09 -10.13 10.40
N PRO A 17 2.17 -10.84 11.56
CA PRO A 17 1.78 -10.26 12.86
C PRO A 17 2.55 -8.99 13.26
N ARG A 18 3.79 -8.87 12.81
CA ARG A 18 4.67 -7.70 13.02
C ARG A 18 5.34 -7.37 11.69
N PRO A 19 4.64 -6.67 10.78
CA PRO A 19 5.20 -6.35 9.48
C PRO A 19 6.32 -5.31 9.62
N PRO A 20 7.35 -5.36 8.75
CA PRO A 20 8.43 -4.38 8.77
C PRO A 20 7.88 -2.95 8.67
N PRO A 21 8.30 -2.01 9.52
CA PRO A 21 7.75 -0.65 9.54
C PRO A 21 8.02 0.12 8.23
N GLN A 22 9.03 -0.29 7.46
CA GLN A 22 9.38 0.28 6.16
C GLN A 22 8.36 -0.03 5.05
N LEU A 23 7.49 -1.04 5.23
CA LEU A 23 6.48 -1.38 4.23
C LEU A 23 5.49 -0.25 3.98
N GLY A 24 5.06 0.47 5.02
CA GLY A 24 4.18 1.63 4.87
C GLY A 24 4.80 2.71 3.97
N PRO A 25 5.97 3.26 4.31
CA PRO A 25 6.67 4.23 3.47
C PRO A 25 6.98 3.72 2.05
N LEU A 26 7.36 2.45 1.89
CA LEU A 26 7.61 1.85 0.59
C LEU A 26 6.35 1.85 -0.29
N LEU A 27 5.22 1.39 0.24
CA LEU A 27 3.93 1.42 -0.46
C LEU A 27 3.49 2.85 -0.78
N CYS A 28 3.74 3.80 0.12
CA CYS A 28 3.49 5.22 -0.13
C CYS A 28 4.28 5.73 -1.34
N ASN A 29 5.59 5.44 -1.41
CA ASN A 29 6.42 5.85 -2.54
C ASN A 29 5.98 5.18 -3.85
N LEU A 30 5.71 3.87 -3.84
CA LEU A 30 5.24 3.15 -5.03
C LEU A 30 3.91 3.73 -5.55
N SER A 31 2.99 4.09 -4.66
CA SER A 31 1.69 4.67 -5.04
C SER A 31 1.77 6.07 -5.66
N GLN A 32 2.93 6.75 -5.63
CA GLN A 32 3.12 7.99 -6.37
C GLN A 32 3.25 7.75 -7.88
N LEU A 33 3.66 6.54 -8.28
CA LEU A 33 3.81 6.14 -9.67
C LEU A 33 2.47 5.57 -10.22
N PRO A 34 2.10 5.85 -11.49
CA PRO A 34 0.90 5.30 -12.11
C PRO A 34 0.80 3.78 -12.05
N GLU A 35 1.92 3.07 -12.26
CA GLU A 35 2.00 1.61 -12.22
C GLU A 35 1.73 1.08 -10.81
N GLY A 36 2.30 1.74 -9.79
CA GLY A 36 2.08 1.37 -8.40
C GLY A 36 0.62 1.56 -7.98
N ARG A 37 -0.03 2.65 -8.42
CA ARG A 37 -1.47 2.83 -8.24
C ARG A 37 -2.28 1.76 -8.96
N ARG A 38 -1.94 1.44 -10.22
CA ARG A 38 -2.64 0.40 -10.99
C ARG A 38 -2.62 -0.95 -10.28
N GLU A 39 -1.48 -1.33 -9.73
CA GLU A 39 -1.30 -2.57 -8.96
C GLU A 39 -2.10 -2.57 -7.65
N LEU A 40 -2.10 -1.45 -6.92
CA LEU A 40 -2.86 -1.30 -5.67
C LEU A 40 -4.37 -1.25 -5.91
N LEU A 41 -4.81 -0.71 -7.04
CA LEU A 41 -6.22 -0.58 -7.42
C LEU A 41 -6.76 -1.79 -8.19
N ASP A 42 -5.94 -2.82 -8.43
CA ASP A 42 -6.38 -4.07 -9.05
C ASP A 42 -7.41 -4.79 -8.18
N ARG A 43 -8.66 -4.82 -8.67
CA ARG A 43 -9.80 -5.42 -7.97
C ARG A 43 -9.65 -6.92 -7.75
N SER A 44 -8.87 -7.62 -8.57
CA SER A 44 -8.63 -9.06 -8.41
C SER A 44 -7.78 -9.39 -7.19
N ARG A 45 -7.01 -8.41 -6.67
CA ARG A 45 -6.05 -8.58 -5.58
C ARG A 45 -6.56 -8.05 -4.23
N CYS A 46 -7.64 -7.28 -4.23
CA CYS A 46 -8.20 -6.63 -3.04
C CYS A 46 -7.14 -5.88 -2.21
N SER A 47 -6.13 -5.30 -2.86
CA SER A 47 -4.96 -4.72 -2.17
C SER A 47 -5.37 -3.59 -1.24
N VAL A 48 -6.28 -2.70 -1.67
CA VAL A 48 -6.82 -1.61 -0.85
C VAL A 48 -7.42 -2.14 0.46
N GLN A 49 -8.25 -3.18 0.41
CA GLN A 49 -8.87 -3.78 1.59
C GLN A 49 -7.83 -4.34 2.56
N ARG A 50 -6.73 -4.89 2.04
CA ARG A 50 -5.59 -5.38 2.86
C ARG A 50 -4.82 -4.24 3.54
N LEU A 51 -4.88 -3.02 3.00
CA LEU A 51 -4.27 -1.84 3.63
C LEU A 51 -5.13 -1.25 4.76
N LEU A 52 -6.46 -1.38 4.70
CA LEU A 52 -7.38 -0.71 5.64
C LEU A 52 -7.09 -0.97 7.13
N PRO A 53 -6.79 -2.21 7.59
CA PRO A 53 -6.49 -2.45 9.00
C PRO A 53 -5.29 -1.64 9.51
N PHE A 54 -4.36 -1.28 8.62
CA PHE A 54 -3.14 -0.56 9.00
C PHE A 54 -3.33 0.95 9.15
N THR A 55 -4.51 1.49 8.79
CA THR A 55 -4.87 2.90 9.03
C THR A 55 -4.94 3.24 10.52
N GLN A 56 -5.15 2.23 11.37
CA GLN A 56 -5.18 2.36 12.83
C GLN A 56 -4.03 1.63 13.52
N TYR A 57 -3.00 1.21 12.77
CA TYR A 57 -1.86 0.44 13.31
C TYR A 57 -1.12 1.24 14.39
N LYS A 58 -1.11 0.74 15.63
CA LYS A 58 -0.57 1.47 16.79
C LYS A 58 0.94 1.28 16.97
N ASP A 59 1.46 0.13 16.59
CA ASP A 59 2.84 -0.28 16.88
C ASP A 59 3.88 0.47 16.04
N SER A 60 3.47 1.11 14.94
CA SER A 60 4.37 1.95 14.13
C SER A 60 3.63 3.11 13.47
N VAL A 61 3.97 4.32 13.92
CA VAL A 61 3.47 5.57 13.33
C VAL A 61 3.94 5.74 11.88
N ALA A 62 5.20 5.39 11.59
CA ALA A 62 5.76 5.47 10.24
C ALA A 62 5.01 4.55 9.28
N HIS A 63 4.74 3.32 9.71
CA HIS A 63 3.95 2.37 8.95
C HIS A 63 2.54 2.91 8.68
N ARG A 64 1.82 3.29 9.74
CA ARG A 64 0.45 3.84 9.65
C ARG A 64 0.38 5.05 8.70
N ARG A 65 1.29 6.02 8.86
CA ARG A 65 1.35 7.21 8.01
C ARG A 65 1.61 6.85 6.54
N GLY A 66 2.53 5.92 6.29
CA GLY A 66 2.82 5.45 4.94
C GLY A 66 1.61 4.80 4.27
N ILE A 67 0.87 3.96 5.00
CA ILE A 67 -0.36 3.32 4.48
C ILE A 67 -1.43 4.35 4.16
N VAL A 68 -1.69 5.30 5.07
CA VAL A 68 -2.64 6.38 4.83
C VAL A 68 -2.23 7.22 3.62
N GLY A 69 -0.92 7.51 3.48
CA GLY A 69 -0.38 8.20 2.30
C GLY A 69 -0.60 7.41 1.01
N ALA A 70 -0.37 6.09 1.04
CA ALA A 70 -0.59 5.24 -0.12
C ALA A 70 -2.06 5.22 -0.56
N LEU A 71 -2.99 5.11 0.40
CA LEU A 71 -4.42 5.18 0.14
C LEU A 71 -4.82 6.55 -0.42
N ARG A 72 -4.31 7.65 0.16
CA ARG A 72 -4.55 9.00 -0.37
C ARG A 72 -4.12 9.12 -1.83
N ASN A 73 -2.90 8.68 -2.16
CA ASN A 73 -2.37 8.74 -3.52
C ASN A 73 -3.21 7.90 -4.51
N CYS A 74 -3.86 6.83 -4.06
CA CYS A 74 -4.72 6.00 -4.90
C CYS A 74 -6.13 6.57 -5.09
N CYS A 75 -6.64 7.33 -4.11
CA CYS A 75 -8.02 7.84 -4.11
C CYS A 75 -8.16 9.25 -4.68
N PHE A 76 -7.07 10.03 -4.71
CA PHE A 76 -7.10 11.41 -5.14
C PHE A 76 -6.00 11.67 -6.15
N GLU A 77 -6.38 12.16 -7.31
CA GLU A 77 -5.47 12.75 -8.27
C GLU A 77 -5.38 14.25 -7.95
N TYR A 78 -4.17 14.74 -7.69
CA TYR A 78 -3.91 16.17 -7.53
C TYR A 78 -3.13 16.63 -8.75
N GLY A 79 -3.84 17.30 -9.65
CA GLY A 79 -3.31 17.91 -10.86
C GLY A 79 -4.45 18.60 -11.60
N GLU A 80 -4.19 19.81 -12.09
CA GLU A 80 -4.99 20.49 -13.11
C GLU A 80 -5.03 19.70 -14.42
#